data_AF-A0A1F8FA68-F1
#
_entry.id   AF-A0A1F8FA68-F1
#
_cell.length_a   1.000
_cell.length_b   1.000
_cell.length_c   1.000
_cell.angle_alpha   90.00
_cell.angle_beta   90.00
_cell.angle_gamma   90.00
#
_symmetry.space_group_name_H-M   'P 1'
#
loop_
_entity.id
_entity.type
_entity.pdbx_description
1 polymer ?
#
loop_
_entity_poly.entity_id
_entity_poly.type
_entity_poly.pdbx_seq_one_letter_code
_entity_poly.pdbx_strand_id
1 'polypeptide(L)'
;MKAIKNIIGSVFIAIAVLVFWVFILPGYEKQSYFKSSVEIRSSAIDLKSELIQKVADLNKEYQDKFSELKRLSLVVPDEKNIAEVITGIEDISSQSGIHLSDFTVSDVLDSTKTGDYGTLSLNINFSGDYESVLSFLDRIERHIRLINVNNLSVAVKEDETAGLQVMLLATLKADVYFLKPLIKERTTIKTQSKIDENQ
;
A
#
# COMPACT_ATOMS: atom_id res chain seq x y z
N MET A 1 -88.39 -55.46 4.47
CA MET A 1 -87.08 -55.38 5.18
C MET A 1 -85.83 -55.46 4.29
N LYS A 2 -85.86 -56.02 3.05
CA LYS A 2 -84.65 -56.08 2.17
C LYS A 2 -84.14 -54.71 1.69
N ALA A 3 -85.00 -53.74 1.40
CA ALA A 3 -84.60 -52.43 0.87
C ALA A 3 -83.79 -51.57 1.85
N ILE A 4 -84.15 -51.59 3.14
CA ILE A 4 -83.45 -50.82 4.20
C ILE A 4 -82.02 -51.32 4.38
N LYS A 5 -81.79 -52.64 4.27
CA LYS A 5 -80.44 -53.24 4.39
C LYS A 5 -79.52 -52.80 3.25
N ASN A 6 -80.05 -52.58 2.05
CA ASN A 6 -79.28 -52.13 0.88
C ASN A 6 -78.94 -50.63 0.97
N ILE A 7 -79.84 -49.80 1.51
CA ILE A 7 -79.60 -48.37 1.72
C ILE A 7 -78.53 -48.14 2.80
N ILE A 8 -78.56 -48.93 3.88
CA ILE A 8 -77.53 -48.87 4.93
C ILE A 8 -76.15 -49.25 4.37
N GLY A 9 -76.09 -50.24 3.48
CA GLY A 9 -74.86 -50.61 2.79
C GLY A 9 -74.32 -49.49 1.88
N SER A 10 -75.19 -48.84 1.10
CA SER A 10 -74.76 -47.74 0.22
C SER A 10 -74.28 -46.51 0.98
N VAL A 11 -74.91 -46.20 2.12
CA VAL A 11 -74.47 -45.09 3.00
C VAL A 11 -73.09 -45.40 3.60
N PHE A 12 -72.84 -46.65 4.00
CA PHE A 12 -71.54 -47.06 4.51
C PHE A 12 -70.43 -46.96 3.45
N ILE A 13 -70.71 -47.36 2.20
CA ILE A 13 -69.78 -47.20 1.08
C ILE A 13 -69.50 -45.71 0.81
N ALA A 14 -70.54 -44.86 0.82
CA ALA A 14 -70.37 -43.42 0.56
C ALA A 14 -69.50 -42.74 1.64
N ILE A 15 -69.68 -43.12 2.90
CA ILE A 15 -68.85 -42.62 4.01
C ILE A 15 -67.40 -43.08 3.86
N ALA A 16 -67.16 -44.33 3.46
CA ALA A 16 -65.81 -44.86 3.25
C ALA A 16 -65.06 -44.10 2.14
N VAL A 17 -65.74 -43.76 1.04
CA VAL A 17 -65.16 -42.97 -0.07
C VAL A 17 -64.85 -41.54 0.38
N LEU A 18 -65.74 -40.93 1.17
CA LEU A 18 -65.52 -39.58 1.72
C LEU A 18 -64.32 -39.53 2.66
N VAL A 19 -64.20 -40.51 3.56
CA VAL A 19 -63.05 -40.61 4.47
C VAL A 19 -61.76 -40.87 3.69
N PHE A 20 -61.80 -41.73 2.67
CA PHE A 20 -60.64 -41.98 1.82
C PHE A 20 -60.17 -40.70 1.10
N TRP A 21 -61.11 -39.90 0.57
CA TRP A 21 -60.77 -38.67 -0.15
C TRP A 21 -60.19 -37.58 0.77
N VAL A 22 -60.75 -37.42 1.97
CA VAL A 22 -60.33 -36.38 2.93
C VAL A 22 -59.02 -36.73 3.65
N PHE A 23 -58.73 -38.02 3.89
CA PHE A 23 -57.58 -38.42 4.72
C PHE A 23 -56.36 -38.94 3.94
N ILE A 24 -56.51 -39.61 2.78
CA ILE A 24 -55.36 -40.17 2.04
C ILE A 24 -54.61 -39.11 1.20
N LEU A 25 -55.32 -38.17 0.57
CA LEU A 25 -54.71 -37.13 -0.26
C LEU A 25 -53.76 -36.18 0.50
N PRO A 26 -54.12 -35.63 1.68
CA PRO A 26 -53.22 -34.74 2.41
C PRO A 26 -52.03 -35.45 3.07
N GLY A 27 -51.98 -36.80 3.02
CA GLY A 27 -50.86 -37.59 3.53
C GLY A 27 -49.64 -37.61 2.59
N TYR A 28 -49.85 -37.48 1.27
CA TYR A 28 -48.78 -37.53 0.27
C TYR A 28 -48.08 -36.19 0.03
N GLU A 29 -48.74 -35.06 0.30
CA GLU A 29 -48.12 -33.74 0.13
C GLU A 29 -47.13 -33.37 1.24
N LYS A 30 -47.12 -34.09 2.37
CA LYS A 30 -46.26 -33.78 3.53
C LYS A 30 -44.85 -34.34 3.46
N GLN A 31 -44.48 -35.10 2.42
CA GLN A 31 -43.12 -35.62 2.26
C GLN A 31 -42.23 -34.73 1.36
N SER A 32 -42.83 -33.86 0.52
CA SER A 32 -42.10 -33.00 -0.42
C SER A 32 -41.47 -31.76 0.24
N TYR A 33 -42.02 -31.30 1.37
CA TYR A 33 -41.58 -30.08 2.04
C TYR A 33 -40.32 -30.22 2.92
N PHE A 34 -39.95 -31.44 3.34
CA PHE A 34 -38.80 -31.64 4.22
C PHE A 34 -37.47 -31.93 3.50
N LYS A 35 -37.47 -32.36 2.23
CA LYS A 35 -36.22 -32.52 1.45
C LYS A 35 -35.69 -31.21 0.88
N SER A 36 -36.57 -30.30 0.49
CA SER A 36 -36.16 -29.00 -0.08
C SER A 36 -35.54 -28.05 0.95
N SER A 37 -35.75 -28.30 2.26
CA SER A 37 -35.25 -27.43 3.34
C SER A 37 -33.80 -27.69 3.75
N VAL A 38 -33.22 -28.84 3.39
CA VAL A 38 -31.82 -29.20 3.72
C VAL A 38 -30.86 -28.78 2.60
N GLU A 39 -31.28 -28.88 1.34
CA GLU A 39 -30.48 -28.53 0.16
C GLU A 39 -30.40 -27.01 -0.07
N ILE A 40 -31.42 -26.25 0.34
CA ILE A 40 -31.38 -24.78 0.30
C ILE A 40 -30.49 -24.19 1.41
N ARG A 41 -30.29 -24.93 2.53
CA ARG A 41 -29.45 -24.47 3.64
C ARG A 41 -27.97 -24.74 3.45
N SER A 42 -27.56 -25.79 2.72
CA SER A 42 -26.14 -26.04 2.40
C SER A 42 -25.60 -25.00 1.41
N SER A 43 -26.37 -24.67 0.37
CA SER A 43 -25.99 -23.68 -0.66
C SER A 43 -25.81 -22.26 -0.11
N ALA A 44 -26.46 -21.92 1.01
CA ALA A 44 -26.30 -20.64 1.69
C ALA A 44 -25.02 -20.56 2.56
N ILE A 45 -24.43 -21.69 2.93
CA ILE A 45 -23.20 -21.76 3.74
C ILE A 45 -21.97 -21.67 2.82
N ASP A 46 -22.00 -22.33 1.65
CA ASP A 46 -20.91 -22.28 0.67
C ASP A 46 -20.73 -20.87 0.07
N LEU A 47 -21.83 -20.17 -0.26
CA LEU A 47 -21.79 -18.78 -0.74
C LEU A 47 -21.22 -17.81 0.31
N LYS A 48 -21.46 -18.06 1.61
CA LYS A 48 -20.90 -17.24 2.68
C LYS A 48 -19.40 -17.50 2.88
N SER A 49 -18.96 -18.75 2.74
CA SER A 49 -17.53 -19.10 2.79
C SER A 49 -16.76 -18.47 1.63
N GLU A 50 -17.30 -18.49 0.41
CA GLU A 50 -16.67 -17.87 -0.76
C GLU A 50 -16.56 -16.34 -0.63
N LEU A 51 -17.58 -15.68 -0.06
CA LEU A 51 -17.54 -14.24 0.22
C LEU A 51 -16.53 -13.89 1.32
N ILE A 52 -16.43 -14.71 2.38
CA ILE A 52 -15.43 -14.50 3.45
C ILE A 52 -14.01 -14.73 2.91
N GLN A 53 -13.81 -15.74 2.05
CA GLN A 53 -12.53 -15.97 1.39
C GLN A 53 -12.18 -14.82 0.44
N LYS A 54 -13.10 -14.35 -0.40
CA LYS A 54 -12.88 -13.17 -1.25
C LYS A 54 -12.56 -11.93 -0.44
N VAL A 55 -13.24 -11.67 0.69
CA VAL A 55 -12.92 -10.53 1.57
C VAL A 55 -11.57 -10.72 2.26
N ALA A 56 -11.18 -11.94 2.62
CA ALA A 56 -9.87 -12.24 3.18
C ALA A 56 -8.75 -12.10 2.15
N ASP A 57 -8.98 -12.55 0.92
CA ASP A 57 -8.04 -12.43 -0.22
C ASP A 57 -7.90 -10.97 -0.65
N LEU A 58 -9.01 -10.22 -0.73
CA LEU A 58 -8.96 -8.77 -0.94
C LEU A 58 -8.21 -8.10 0.21
N ASN A 59 -8.48 -8.43 1.48
CA ASN A 59 -7.72 -7.86 2.60
C ASN A 59 -6.22 -8.21 2.52
N LYS A 60 -5.86 -9.43 2.12
CA LYS A 60 -4.45 -9.80 1.89
C LYS A 60 -3.84 -8.97 0.76
N GLU A 61 -4.52 -8.85 -0.36
CA GLU A 61 -4.07 -8.02 -1.49
C GLU A 61 -3.94 -6.54 -1.08
N TYR A 62 -4.88 -6.02 -0.28
CA TYR A 62 -4.81 -4.68 0.28
C TYR A 62 -3.67 -4.53 1.29
N GLN A 63 -3.39 -5.53 2.14
CA GLN A 63 -2.29 -5.51 3.10
C GLN A 63 -0.94 -5.60 2.40
N ASP A 64 -0.82 -6.44 1.38
CA ASP A 64 0.39 -6.56 0.55
C ASP A 64 0.64 -5.25 -0.20
N LYS A 65 -0.38 -4.68 -0.85
CA LYS A 65 -0.30 -3.36 -1.49
C LYS A 65 -0.04 -2.22 -0.50
N PHE A 66 -0.59 -2.27 0.71
CA PHE A 66 -0.33 -1.27 1.74
C PHE A 66 1.10 -1.36 2.27
N SER A 67 1.65 -2.58 2.38
CA SER A 67 3.06 -2.79 2.73
C SER A 67 4.00 -2.25 1.65
N GLU A 68 3.63 -2.39 0.38
CA GLU A 68 4.34 -1.80 -0.77
C GLU A 68 4.23 -0.27 -0.77
N LEU A 69 3.05 0.29 -0.51
CA LEU A 69 2.83 1.73 -0.39
C LEU A 69 3.62 2.34 0.77
N LYS A 70 3.68 1.65 1.92
CA LYS A 70 4.48 2.07 3.07
C LYS A 70 5.98 2.06 2.73
N ARG A 71 6.46 1.05 2.01
CA ARG A 71 7.84 1.04 1.50
C ARG A 71 8.09 2.20 0.55
N LEU A 72 7.16 2.49 -0.36
CA LEU A 72 7.30 3.59 -1.31
C LEU A 72 7.39 4.96 -0.63
N SER A 73 6.56 5.21 0.39
CA SER A 73 6.60 6.43 1.20
C SER A 73 7.93 6.58 1.99
N LEU A 74 8.58 5.46 2.34
CA LEU A 74 9.93 5.49 2.94
C LEU A 74 11.03 5.77 1.91
N VAL A 75 10.87 5.27 0.66
CA VAL A 75 11.86 5.46 -0.41
C VAL A 75 11.84 6.90 -0.95
N VAL A 76 10.63 7.44 -1.16
CA VAL A 76 10.40 8.82 -1.62
C VAL A 76 9.39 9.48 -0.66
N PRO A 77 9.86 10.21 0.36
CA PRO A 77 8.99 10.84 1.34
C PRO A 77 8.04 11.87 0.73
N ASP A 78 6.87 11.99 1.35
CA ASP A 78 5.82 12.95 1.00
C ASP A 78 6.20 14.40 1.33
N GLU A 79 7.14 14.57 2.27
CA GLU A 79 7.65 15.87 2.70
C GLU A 79 9.15 16.00 2.46
N LYS A 80 9.58 17.21 2.10
CA LYS A 80 10.99 17.57 2.04
C LYS A 80 11.57 17.66 3.45
N ASN A 81 12.24 16.59 3.90
CA ASN A 81 12.93 16.57 5.18
C ASN A 81 14.46 16.55 5.01
N ILE A 82 15.09 17.73 5.09
CA ILE A 82 16.56 17.88 4.99
C ILE A 82 17.25 17.31 6.24
N ALA A 83 16.69 17.51 7.43
CA ALA A 83 17.29 17.07 8.69
C ALA A 83 17.48 15.54 8.70
N GLU A 84 16.47 14.80 8.25
CA GLU A 84 16.54 13.34 8.13
C GLU A 84 17.58 12.87 7.11
N VAL A 85 17.78 13.61 6.01
CA VAL A 85 18.87 13.31 5.06
C VAL A 85 20.23 13.52 5.73
N ILE A 86 20.40 14.62 6.48
CA ILE A 86 21.65 14.90 7.20
C ILE A 86 21.95 13.81 8.20
N THR A 87 21.00 13.48 9.07
CA THR A 87 21.17 12.43 10.08
C THR A 87 21.43 11.06 9.44
N GLY A 88 20.72 10.72 8.35
CA GLY A 88 20.96 9.47 7.64
C GLY A 88 22.40 9.35 7.08
N ILE A 89 22.93 10.43 6.51
CA ILE A 89 24.32 10.44 6.00
C ILE A 89 25.34 10.43 7.14
N GLU A 90 25.09 11.15 8.24
CA GLU A 90 25.93 11.13 9.43
C GLU A 90 25.99 9.73 10.06
N ASP A 91 24.85 9.05 10.17
CA ASP A 91 24.77 7.67 10.68
C ASP A 91 25.54 6.70 9.78
N ILE A 92 25.39 6.82 8.46
CA ILE A 92 26.14 6.01 7.50
C ILE A 92 27.64 6.27 7.63
N SER A 93 28.05 7.54 7.71
CA SER A 93 29.46 7.96 7.86
C SER A 93 30.08 7.41 9.14
N SER A 94 29.37 7.50 10.27
CA SER A 94 29.83 7.00 11.56
C SER A 94 30.00 5.48 11.53
N GLN A 95 29.06 4.76 10.91
CA GLN A 95 29.09 3.30 10.82
C GLN A 95 30.12 2.76 9.82
N SER A 96 30.50 3.53 8.80
CA SER A 96 31.52 3.13 7.82
C SER A 96 32.94 3.52 8.22
N GLY A 97 33.12 4.30 9.29
CA GLY A 97 34.44 4.71 9.78
C GLY A 97 35.11 5.80 8.94
N ILE A 98 34.37 6.49 8.06
CA ILE A 98 34.91 7.61 7.30
C ILE A 98 34.84 8.90 8.13
N HIS A 99 35.74 9.83 7.83
CA HIS A 99 35.68 11.19 8.35
C HIS A 99 35.00 12.12 7.34
N LEU A 100 33.81 12.59 7.68
CA LEU A 100 33.07 13.57 6.90
C LEU A 100 33.68 14.97 7.09
N SER A 101 34.17 15.55 6.01
CA SER A 101 34.82 16.88 6.00
C SER A 101 33.83 18.01 5.73
N ASP A 102 32.93 17.81 4.77
CA ASP A 102 31.91 18.79 4.41
C ASP A 102 30.66 18.06 3.87
N PHE A 103 29.49 18.58 4.23
CA PHE A 103 28.23 18.09 3.70
C PHE A 103 27.29 19.25 3.41
N THR A 104 26.95 19.41 2.14
CA THR A 104 26.07 20.47 1.67
C THR A 104 24.83 19.86 1.01
N VAL A 105 23.65 20.32 1.44
CA VAL A 105 22.36 19.99 0.82
C VAL A 105 21.79 21.23 0.15
N SER A 106 21.54 21.15 -1.15
CA SER A 106 20.95 22.24 -1.94
C SER A 106 19.64 21.81 -2.57
N ASP A 107 18.67 22.72 -2.61
CA ASP A 107 17.43 22.50 -3.34
C ASP A 107 17.67 22.73 -4.83
N VAL A 108 17.40 21.72 -5.65
CA VAL A 108 17.39 21.88 -7.10
C VAL A 108 15.95 22.05 -7.53
N LEU A 109 15.51 23.31 -7.53
CA LEU A 109 14.27 23.71 -8.20
C LEU A 109 14.52 23.68 -9.71
N ASP A 110 14.53 22.48 -10.29
CA ASP A 110 14.50 22.32 -11.74
C ASP A 110 13.14 22.80 -12.26
N SER A 111 13.03 24.10 -12.55
CA SER A 111 11.87 24.73 -13.19
C SER A 111 11.56 24.14 -14.58
N THR A 112 12.46 23.30 -15.11
CA THR A 112 12.35 22.60 -16.39
C THR A 112 11.83 21.17 -16.27
N LYS A 113 11.77 20.59 -15.06
CA LYS A 113 11.21 19.26 -14.82
C LYS A 113 9.75 19.38 -14.38
N THR A 114 8.84 19.14 -15.33
CA THR A 114 7.39 19.01 -15.18
C THR A 114 6.98 17.73 -14.41
N GLY A 115 7.72 17.37 -13.35
CA GLY A 115 7.49 16.17 -12.57
C GLY A 115 6.83 16.46 -11.22
N ASP A 116 6.02 15.51 -10.75
CA ASP A 116 5.35 15.47 -9.44
C ASP A 116 6.33 15.28 -8.25
N TYR A 117 7.64 15.33 -8.51
CA TYR A 117 8.71 15.15 -7.54
C TYR A 117 9.69 16.32 -7.56
N GLY A 118 10.29 16.59 -6.40
CA GLY A 118 11.41 17.50 -6.20
C GLY A 118 12.71 16.74 -6.03
N THR A 119 13.84 17.44 -6.14
CA THR A 119 15.18 16.85 -6.01
C THR A 119 16.03 17.69 -5.07
N LEU A 120 16.73 17.04 -4.14
CA LEU A 120 17.77 17.64 -3.32
C LEU A 120 19.13 17.17 -3.82
N SER A 121 20.01 18.09 -4.13
CA SER A 121 21.39 17.77 -4.48
C SER A 121 22.24 17.75 -3.22
N LEU A 122 22.98 16.67 -3.07
CA LEU A 122 23.90 16.37 -1.99
C LEU A 122 25.32 16.50 -2.50
N ASN A 123 26.15 17.22 -1.77
CA ASN A 123 27.59 17.27 -1.99
C ASN A 123 28.29 16.85 -0.69
N ILE A 124 28.97 15.70 -0.73
CA ILE A 124 29.58 15.06 0.42
C ILE A 124 31.08 14.98 0.17
N ASN A 125 31.87 15.62 1.02
CA ASN A 125 33.32 15.51 1.02
C ASN A 125 33.73 14.69 2.25
N PHE A 126 34.47 13.61 2.03
CA PHE A 126 34.87 12.72 3.10
C PHE A 126 36.25 12.15 2.86
N SER A 127 36.79 11.52 3.89
CA SER A 127 38.11 10.91 3.85
C SER A 127 38.18 9.65 4.69
N GLY A 128 39.04 8.71 4.29
CA GLY A 128 39.19 7.43 4.96
C GLY A 128 40.17 6.53 4.24
N ASP A 129 40.41 5.34 4.79
CA ASP A 129 41.12 4.28 4.06
C ASP A 129 40.22 3.67 2.98
N TYR A 130 40.80 2.83 2.13
CA TYR A 130 40.08 2.20 1.02
C TYR A 130 38.87 1.37 1.48
N GLU A 131 39.02 0.61 2.56
CA GLU A 131 37.97 -0.26 3.09
C GLU A 131 36.79 0.54 3.67
N SER A 132 37.06 1.64 4.37
CA SER A 132 36.05 2.54 4.93
C SER A 132 35.26 3.24 3.82
N VAL A 133 35.95 3.67 2.75
CA VAL A 133 35.30 4.26 1.57
C VAL A 133 34.40 3.24 0.88
N LEU A 134 34.85 1.99 0.73
CA LEU A 134 34.04 0.92 0.15
C LEU A 134 32.81 0.61 1.02
N SER A 135 33.00 0.52 2.35
CA SER A 135 31.90 0.31 3.30
C SER A 135 30.88 1.46 3.25
N PHE A 136 31.34 2.69 3.11
CA PHE A 136 30.46 3.85 2.96
C PHE A 136 29.58 3.75 1.71
N LEU A 137 30.17 3.40 0.57
CA LEU A 137 29.44 3.26 -0.69
C LEU A 137 28.42 2.11 -0.65
N ASP A 138 28.79 0.93 -0.12
CA ASP A 138 27.85 -0.20 0.05
C ASP A 138 26.65 0.18 0.94
N ARG A 139 26.89 0.96 2.00
CA ARG A 139 25.84 1.42 2.90
C ARG A 139 24.93 2.46 2.27
N ILE A 140 25.47 3.37 1.46
CA ILE A 140 24.65 4.31 0.67
C ILE A 140 23.78 3.55 -0.33
N GLU A 141 24.34 2.57 -1.04
CA GLU A 141 23.61 1.79 -2.03
C GLU A 141 22.43 1.01 -1.41
N ARG A 142 22.64 0.46 -0.21
CA ARG A 142 21.62 -0.30 0.54
C ARG A 142 20.66 0.56 1.35
N HIS A 143 20.79 1.89 1.29
CA HIS A 143 19.95 2.78 2.07
C HIS A 143 18.49 2.74 1.58
N ILE A 144 17.55 2.96 2.51
CA ILE A 144 16.11 2.85 2.21
C ILE A 144 15.61 3.92 1.23
N ARG A 145 16.28 5.07 1.16
CA ARG A 145 15.91 6.18 0.27
C ARG A 145 16.58 6.05 -1.09
N LEU A 146 15.88 6.46 -2.14
CA LEU A 146 16.44 6.50 -3.49
C LEU A 146 17.47 7.63 -3.61
N ILE A 147 18.75 7.26 -3.60
CA ILE A 147 19.90 8.15 -3.78
C ILE A 147 20.51 7.85 -5.14
N ASN A 148 20.56 8.84 -6.03
CA ASN A 148 21.20 8.72 -7.33
C ASN A 148 22.59 9.34 -7.27
N VAL A 149 23.65 8.58 -7.54
CA VAL A 149 25.03 9.09 -7.53
C VAL A 149 25.38 9.64 -8.91
N ASN A 150 25.54 10.97 -9.01
CA ASN A 150 25.86 11.64 -10.27
C ASN A 150 27.37 11.64 -10.55
N ASN A 151 28.19 11.82 -9.51
CA ASN A 151 29.64 11.91 -9.65
C ASN A 151 30.36 11.48 -8.37
N LEU A 152 31.42 10.69 -8.53
CA LEU A 152 32.36 10.32 -7.47
C LEU A 152 33.78 10.66 -7.93
N SER A 153 34.47 11.50 -7.17
CA SER A 153 35.89 11.83 -7.38
C SER A 153 36.69 11.32 -6.20
N VAL A 154 37.77 10.60 -6.45
CA VAL A 154 38.66 10.07 -5.40
C VAL A 154 40.08 10.51 -5.69
N ALA A 155 40.76 11.03 -4.69
CA ALA A 155 42.16 11.44 -4.72
C ALA A 155 42.90 10.80 -3.54
N VAL A 156 44.21 10.59 -3.72
CA VAL A 156 45.08 10.16 -2.61
C VAL A 156 45.54 11.42 -1.87
N LYS A 157 45.47 11.39 -0.54
CA LYS A 157 46.10 12.40 0.30
C LYS A 157 47.59 12.09 0.39
N GLU A 158 48.40 12.82 -0.37
CA GLU A 158 49.86 12.74 -0.28
C GLU A 158 50.32 13.49 0.99
N ASP A 159 50.51 12.76 2.08
CA ASP A 159 51.26 13.25 3.24
C ASP A 159 52.70 12.69 3.17
N GLU A 160 53.67 13.53 2.80
CA GLU A 160 55.11 13.20 2.68
C GLU A 160 55.74 12.67 3.99
N THR A 161 55.01 12.73 5.11
CA THR A 161 55.49 12.38 6.46
C THR A 161 54.84 11.12 7.06
N ALA A 162 53.81 10.55 6.44
CA ALA A 162 53.08 9.40 6.99
C ALA A 162 53.39 8.11 6.22
N GLY A 163 54.56 7.53 6.47
CA GLY A 163 54.87 6.18 6.00
C GLY A 163 53.85 5.18 6.58
N LEU A 164 53.08 4.55 5.70
CA LEU A 164 52.25 3.33 5.87
C LEU A 164 50.71 3.49 5.84
N GLN A 165 50.13 4.70 5.85
CA GLN A 165 48.66 4.83 5.74
C GLN A 165 48.26 5.72 4.57
N VAL A 166 47.81 5.09 3.48
CA VAL A 166 47.23 5.77 2.32
C VAL A 166 45.81 6.19 2.68
N MET A 167 45.59 7.49 2.82
CA MET A 167 44.28 8.07 3.06
C MET A 167 43.70 8.59 1.75
N LEU A 168 42.43 8.27 1.49
CA LEU A 168 41.69 8.74 0.34
C LEU A 168 40.87 9.97 0.73
N LEU A 169 40.81 10.93 -0.19
CA LEU A 169 39.88 12.05 -0.17
C LEU A 169 38.85 11.81 -1.26
N ALA A 170 37.58 11.80 -0.91
CA ALA A 170 36.50 11.56 -1.84
C ALA A 170 35.45 12.68 -1.82
N THR A 171 34.97 13.03 -3.01
CA THR A 171 33.86 13.95 -3.21
C THR A 171 32.75 13.23 -3.95
N LEU A 172 31.60 13.10 -3.31
CA LEU A 172 30.40 12.45 -3.82
C LEU A 172 29.32 13.49 -4.06
N LYS A 173 28.81 13.54 -5.29
CA LYS A 173 27.61 14.31 -5.65
C LYS A 173 26.48 13.35 -5.94
N ALA A 174 25.36 13.53 -5.24
CA ALA A 174 24.21 12.66 -5.36
C ALA A 174 22.90 13.44 -5.28
N ASP A 175 21.83 12.90 -5.84
CA ASP A 175 20.50 13.49 -5.85
C ASP A 175 19.53 12.59 -5.07
N VAL A 176 18.69 13.19 -4.23
CA VAL A 176 17.64 12.52 -3.46
C VAL A 176 16.28 13.09 -3.81
N TYR A 177 15.30 12.21 -3.93
CA TYR A 177 13.96 12.55 -4.39
C TYR A 177 12.96 12.67 -3.24
N PHE A 178 11.98 13.56 -3.41
CA PHE A 178 10.82 13.73 -2.54
C PHE A 178 9.60 14.08 -3.38
N LEU A 179 8.40 13.76 -2.91
CA LEU A 179 7.17 14.15 -3.63
C LEU A 179 6.91 15.64 -3.45
N LYS A 180 6.55 16.34 -4.53
CA LYS A 180 6.09 17.72 -4.42
C LYS A 180 4.69 17.68 -3.81
N PRO A 181 4.42 18.45 -2.75
CA PRO A 181 3.05 18.59 -2.29
C PRO A 181 2.22 19.20 -3.41
N LEU A 182 1.07 18.59 -3.74
CA LEU A 182 0.11 19.16 -4.68
C LEU A 182 -0.38 20.48 -4.10
N ILE A 183 0.19 21.60 -4.56
CA ILE A 183 -0.20 22.92 -4.08
C ILE A 183 -1.64 23.15 -4.54
N LYS A 184 -2.57 23.20 -3.58
CA LYS A 184 -3.93 23.72 -3.74
C LYS A 184 -3.79 25.18 -4.17
N GLU A 185 -4.02 25.47 -5.45
CA GLU A 185 -4.04 26.84 -5.98
C GLU A 185 -4.93 27.71 -5.08
N ARG A 186 -4.33 28.53 -4.21
CA ARG A 186 -5.05 29.64 -3.62
C ARG A 186 -5.28 30.62 -4.75
N THR A 187 -6.50 30.62 -5.26
CA THR A 187 -7.06 31.64 -6.14
C THR A 187 -6.75 33.02 -5.55
N THR A 188 -5.69 33.68 -6.01
CA THR A 188 -5.58 35.12 -5.89
C THR A 188 -6.63 35.71 -6.82
N ILE A 189 -7.85 35.87 -6.30
CA ILE A 189 -8.82 36.76 -6.92
C ILE A 189 -8.16 38.12 -6.93
N LYS A 190 -7.83 38.59 -8.14
CA LYS A 190 -7.49 39.97 -8.43
C LYS A 190 -8.51 40.88 -7.74
N THR A 191 -8.11 41.60 -6.70
CA THR A 191 -8.78 42.85 -6.33
C THR A 191 -8.42 43.87 -7.40
N GLN A 192 -9.14 43.82 -8.51
CA GLN A 192 -9.24 44.90 -9.48
C GLN A 192 -10.69 45.39 -9.46
N SER A 193 -11.00 46.23 -8.46
CA SER A 193 -12.19 47.09 -8.37
C SER A 193 -11.85 48.02 -7.20
N LYS A 194 -11.59 49.31 -7.35
CA LYS A 194 -12.23 50.34 -8.15
C LYS A 194 -11.17 51.42 -8.38
N ILE A 195 -10.81 51.68 -9.64
CA ILE A 195 -10.45 53.04 -10.05
C ILE A 195 -11.70 53.53 -10.79
N ASP A 196 -12.05 54.79 -10.57
CA ASP A 196 -13.17 55.53 -11.15
C ASP A 196 -14.47 55.50 -10.35
N GLU A 197 -14.52 56.36 -9.34
CA GLU A 197 -15.70 57.20 -9.11
C GLU A 197 -15.28 58.57 -8.56
N ASN A 198 -15.33 59.56 -9.46
CA ASN A 198 -15.38 61.01 -9.28
C ASN A 198 -14.22 61.76 -8.60
N GLN A 199 -13.35 62.30 -9.46
CA GLN A 199 -13.25 63.76 -9.58
C GLN A 199 -14.33 64.28 -10.52
#